data_AF-A0A941AFR5-F1
#
_entry.id   AF-A0A941AFR5-F1
#
_cell.length_a   1.000
_cell.length_b   1.000
_cell.length_c   1.000
_cell.angle_alpha   90.00
_cell.angle_beta   90.00
_cell.angle_gamma   90.00
#
_symmetry.space_group_name_H-M   'P 1'
#
loop_
_entity.id
_entity.type
_entity.pdbx_description
1 polymer ?
#
loop_
_entity_poly.entity_id
_entity_poly.type
_entity_poly.pdbx_seq_one_letter_code
_entity_poly.pdbx_strand_id
1 'polypeptide(L)'
;MTGEKGGAACTFCGQPITGESPESSNPCEYCSSLSGGYPHLVNLAEAIAGSAAGYVEGATYPQILLSVARVLLARNDDKLCGPATIVAHLACEVAIERSLSDSFARKGIHSFADAVANILDGYNPANEKVRNFYTSVTGDELREQPFWDNFIRSANRRDNIIRKGLIVGRADAEDTIKAASDFLAHLTE
;
A
#
# COMPACT_ATOMS: atom_id res chain seq x y z
N MET A 1 -10.23 -26.27 36.58
CA MET A 1 -10.23 -25.71 35.22
C MET A 1 -9.64 -24.31 35.31
N THR A 2 -8.32 -24.20 35.17
CA THR A 2 -7.59 -22.92 35.25
C THR A 2 -7.58 -22.28 33.88
N GLY A 3 -8.36 -21.21 33.72
CA GLY A 3 -8.36 -20.40 32.50
C GLY A 3 -7.05 -19.63 32.37
N GLU A 4 -6.35 -19.84 31.26
CA GLU A 4 -5.18 -19.04 30.88
C GLU A 4 -5.61 -17.58 30.69
N LYS A 5 -5.13 -16.67 31.55
CA LYS A 5 -5.18 -15.23 31.29
C LYS A 5 -4.21 -14.98 30.13
N GLY A 6 -4.72 -14.82 28.91
CA GLY A 6 -3.92 -14.37 27.77
C GLY A 6 -3.28 -13.03 28.09
N GLY A 7 -1.97 -13.03 28.33
CA GLY A 7 -1.21 -11.81 28.56
C GLY A 7 -1.28 -10.90 27.32
N ALA A 8 -1.48 -9.61 27.52
CA ALA A 8 -1.43 -8.65 26.42
C ALA A 8 -0.02 -8.68 25.80
N ALA A 9 0.07 -8.64 24.47
CA ALA A 9 1.34 -8.49 23.75
C ALA A 9 1.48 -7.05 23.24
N CYS A 10 2.71 -6.55 23.16
CA CYS A 10 2.98 -5.27 22.53
C CYS A 10 2.55 -5.34 21.05
N THR A 11 1.67 -4.43 20.63
CA THR A 11 1.16 -4.38 19.25
C THR A 11 2.22 -3.99 18.22
N PHE A 12 3.40 -3.54 18.66
CA PHE A 12 4.49 -3.10 17.81
C PHE A 12 5.61 -4.14 17.64
N CYS A 13 6.08 -4.77 18.72
CA CYS A 13 7.16 -5.77 18.66
C CYS A 13 6.72 -7.21 18.95
N GLY A 14 5.45 -7.43 19.28
CA GLY A 14 4.89 -8.75 19.56
C GLY A 14 5.36 -9.40 20.87
N GLN A 15 6.22 -8.74 21.65
CA GLN A 15 6.69 -9.27 22.93
C GLN A 15 5.56 -9.28 23.97
N PRO A 16 5.45 -10.34 24.80
CA PRO A 16 4.45 -10.41 25.87
C PRO A 16 4.73 -9.30 26.91
N ILE A 17 3.68 -8.57 27.27
CA ILE A 17 3.73 -7.55 28.32
C ILE A 17 3.62 -8.29 29.66
N THR A 18 4.73 -8.32 30.40
CA THR A 18 4.78 -8.91 31.74
C THR A 18 4.24 -7.91 32.75
N GLY A 19 3.06 -8.16 33.31
CA GLY A 19 2.45 -7.33 34.35
C GLY A 19 0.93 -7.17 34.20
N GLU A 20 0.27 -6.57 35.19
CA GLU A 20 -1.11 -6.12 35.03
C GLU A 20 -1.17 -5.04 33.94
N SER A 21 -2.23 -5.06 33.13
CA SER A 21 -2.41 -4.14 32.00
C SER A 21 -2.10 -2.71 32.44
N PRO A 22 -1.11 -2.02 31.84
CA PRO A 22 -0.63 -0.77 32.38
C PRO A 22 -1.74 0.28 32.30
N GLU A 23 -2.13 0.85 33.45
CA GLU A 23 -3.09 1.96 33.57
C GLU A 23 -2.54 3.28 32.98
N SER A 24 -1.28 3.29 32.52
CA SER A 24 -0.63 4.47 31.95
C SER A 24 0.23 4.14 30.73
N SER A 25 0.43 5.15 29.88
CA SER A 25 1.08 5.12 28.56
C SER A 25 2.60 4.91 28.62
N ASN A 26 3.08 4.02 29.48
CA ASN A 26 4.51 3.76 29.60
C ASN A 26 5.05 3.14 28.28
N PRO A 27 6.23 3.56 27.80
CA PRO A 27 6.86 2.95 26.64
C PRO A 27 7.10 1.45 26.87
N CYS A 28 6.95 0.65 25.82
CA CYS A 28 7.29 -0.77 25.80
C CYS A 28 8.76 -0.95 26.18
N GLU A 29 9.06 -1.77 27.17
CA GLU A 29 10.44 -1.97 27.65
C GLU A 29 11.36 -2.62 26.61
N TYR A 30 10.80 -3.32 25.61
CA TYR A 30 11.56 -4.03 24.59
C TYR A 30 11.84 -3.20 23.33
N CYS A 31 10.93 -2.28 22.97
CA CYS A 31 11.07 -1.49 21.72
C CYS A 31 10.83 0.01 21.91
N SER A 32 10.63 0.47 23.15
CA SER A 32 10.33 1.87 23.52
C SER A 32 9.08 2.47 22.84
N SER A 33 8.21 1.66 22.25
CA SER A 33 6.96 2.13 21.66
C SER A 33 5.97 2.58 22.75
N LEU A 34 5.39 3.77 22.64
CA LEU A 34 4.41 4.25 23.62
C LEU A 34 3.16 3.35 23.57
N SER A 35 2.81 2.72 24.71
CA SER A 35 1.74 1.71 24.84
C SER A 35 0.31 2.26 24.73
N GLY A 36 0.12 3.35 23.99
CA GLY A 36 -1.18 3.88 23.61
C GLY A 36 -1.13 4.15 22.11
N GLY A 37 -1.94 3.41 21.34
CA GLY A 37 -2.08 3.67 19.91
C GLY A 37 -2.24 5.16 19.65
N TYR A 38 -1.49 5.71 18.70
CA TYR A 38 -1.52 7.14 18.42
C TYR A 38 -2.88 7.52 17.85
N PRO A 39 -3.65 8.43 18.49
CA PRO A 39 -4.74 9.11 17.81
C PRO A 39 -4.12 10.08 16.80
N HIS A 40 -3.80 9.58 15.60
CA HIS A 40 -3.57 10.47 14.47
C HIS A 40 -4.94 10.88 13.92
N LEU A 41 -5.38 12.09 14.27
CA LEU A 41 -6.39 12.80 13.50
C LEU A 41 -5.77 13.18 12.16
N VAL A 42 -5.80 12.26 11.19
CA VAL A 42 -5.62 12.64 9.80
C VAL A 42 -6.88 13.39 9.41
N ASN A 43 -6.83 14.72 9.45
CA ASN A 43 -7.88 15.52 8.83
C ASN A 43 -7.81 15.26 7.32
N LEU A 44 -8.65 14.33 6.84
CA LEU A 44 -8.69 13.91 5.46
C LEU A 44 -8.94 15.12 4.53
N ALA A 45 -9.65 16.15 5.01
CA ALA A 45 -9.84 17.38 4.27
C ALA A 45 -8.53 18.18 4.10
N GLU A 46 -7.58 18.16 5.05
CA GLU A 46 -6.23 18.74 4.82
C GLU A 46 -5.34 17.82 3.99
N ALA A 47 -5.53 16.50 4.04
CA ALA A 47 -4.77 15.57 3.19
C ALA A 47 -5.23 15.63 1.72
N ILE A 48 -6.51 15.91 1.49
CA ILE A 48 -7.11 16.05 0.16
C ILE A 48 -7.09 17.51 -0.33
N ALA A 49 -7.23 18.50 0.56
CA ALA A 49 -7.36 19.93 0.23
C ALA A 49 -6.22 20.83 0.75
N GLY A 50 -5.21 20.29 1.45
CA GLY A 50 -4.07 21.06 1.93
C GLY A 50 -3.09 21.37 0.80
N SER A 51 -3.11 22.61 0.29
CA SER A 51 -2.22 23.18 -0.76
C SER A 51 -2.06 22.37 -2.06
N ALA A 52 -2.75 21.23 -2.20
CA ALA A 52 -3.00 20.49 -3.43
C ALA A 52 -4.43 20.78 -3.93
N ALA A 53 -4.90 22.02 -3.76
CA ALA A 53 -6.04 22.56 -4.50
C ALA A 53 -5.64 22.73 -5.98
N GLY A 54 -5.34 21.61 -6.63
CA GLY A 54 -5.16 21.45 -8.04
C GLY A 54 -5.92 20.18 -8.39
N TYR A 55 -7.25 20.28 -8.42
CA TYR A 55 -8.04 19.33 -9.18
C TYR A 55 -7.51 19.41 -10.61
N VAL A 56 -6.67 18.46 -11.02
CA VAL A 56 -6.25 18.35 -12.40
C VAL A 56 -7.41 17.69 -13.11
N GLU A 57 -8.18 18.47 -13.87
CA GLU A 57 -9.21 17.96 -14.76
C GLU A 57 -8.59 16.84 -15.62
N GLY A 58 -9.15 15.63 -15.54
CA GLY A 58 -8.61 14.44 -16.21
C GLY A 58 -7.72 13.52 -15.36
N ALA A 59 -7.46 13.81 -14.08
CA ALA A 59 -6.69 12.90 -13.22
C ALA A 59 -7.42 11.57 -12.99
N THR A 60 -6.72 10.45 -13.22
CA THR A 60 -7.25 9.11 -12.96
C THR A 60 -7.18 8.78 -11.47
N TYR A 61 -8.01 7.85 -10.99
CA TYR A 61 -8.01 7.45 -9.58
C TYR A 61 -6.65 6.91 -9.10
N PRO A 62 -5.88 6.11 -9.88
CA PRO A 62 -4.49 5.81 -9.56
C PRO A 62 -3.61 7.05 -9.31
N GLN A 63 -3.74 8.10 -10.14
CA GLN A 63 -2.97 9.33 -9.96
C GLN A 63 -3.37 10.10 -8.69
N ILE A 64 -4.66 10.05 -8.32
CA ILE A 64 -5.14 10.61 -7.04
C ILE A 64 -4.50 9.86 -5.87
N LEU A 65 -4.52 8.53 -5.87
CA LEU A 65 -3.91 7.71 -4.81
C LEU A 65 -2.40 7.96 -4.70
N LEU A 66 -1.68 8.01 -5.81
CA LEU A 66 -0.25 8.33 -5.81
C LEU A 66 0.02 9.75 -5.27
N SER A 67 -0.87 10.70 -5.54
CA SER A 67 -0.80 12.06 -4.97
C SER A 67 -1.03 12.06 -3.47
N VAL A 68 -1.99 11.26 -2.97
CA VAL A 68 -2.19 11.06 -1.52
C VAL A 68 -0.93 10.49 -0.87
N ALA A 69 -0.27 9.50 -1.48
CA ALA A 69 1.00 8.97 -0.97
C ALA A 69 2.09 10.06 -0.86
N ARG A 70 2.20 10.94 -1.86
CA ARG A 70 3.13 12.10 -1.82
C ARG A 70 2.78 13.08 -0.70
N VAL A 71 1.49 13.38 -0.50
CA VAL A 71 1.05 14.27 0.59
C VAL A 71 1.39 13.68 1.95
N LEU A 72 1.17 12.37 2.14
CA LEU A 72 1.54 11.68 3.39
C LEU A 72 3.03 11.83 3.69
N LEU A 73 3.89 11.63 2.68
CA LEU A 73 5.33 11.76 2.83
C LEU A 73 5.80 13.22 3.09
N ALA A 74 5.11 14.19 2.49
CA ALA A 74 5.42 15.62 2.60
C ALA A 74 5.20 16.17 4.02
N ARG A 75 4.38 15.53 4.86
CA ARG A 75 4.12 15.97 6.24
C ARG A 75 5.32 15.85 7.19
N ASN A 76 6.45 15.29 6.75
CA ASN A 76 7.68 15.18 7.53
C ASN A 76 7.51 14.46 8.88
N ASP A 77 6.60 13.50 8.92
CA ASP A 77 6.37 12.57 10.03
C ASP A 77 6.73 11.16 9.57
N ASP A 78 7.78 10.57 10.14
CA ASP A 78 8.28 9.25 9.77
C ASP A 78 7.22 8.15 9.93
N LYS A 79 6.24 8.36 10.82
CA LYS A 79 5.12 7.41 11.03
C LYS A 79 4.22 7.28 9.79
N LEU A 80 4.23 8.28 8.90
CA LEU A 80 3.44 8.28 7.68
C LEU A 80 4.14 7.61 6.50
N CYS A 81 5.43 7.22 6.63
CA CYS A 81 6.16 6.56 5.55
C CYS A 81 5.58 5.18 5.20
N GLY A 82 5.12 4.42 6.20
CA GLY A 82 4.44 3.14 6.01
C GLY A 82 3.13 3.28 5.23
N PRO A 83 2.18 4.10 5.72
CA PRO A 83 0.97 4.44 4.98
C PRO A 83 1.21 4.98 3.57
N ALA A 84 2.18 5.88 3.38
CA ALA A 84 2.54 6.39 2.06
C ALA A 84 2.98 5.26 1.10
N THR A 85 3.79 4.33 1.60
CA THR A 85 4.25 3.14 0.86
C THR A 85 3.07 2.24 0.45
N ILE A 86 2.11 2.01 1.34
CA ILE A 86 0.91 1.19 1.05
C ILE A 86 0.02 1.87 0.00
N VAL A 87 -0.25 3.17 0.17
CA VAL A 87 -1.13 3.93 -0.74
C VAL A 87 -0.51 4.03 -2.15
N ALA A 88 0.82 4.15 -2.26
CA ALA A 88 1.51 4.13 -3.55
C ALA A 88 1.32 2.79 -4.29
N HIS A 89 1.37 1.64 -3.59
CA HIS A 89 1.08 0.34 -4.21
C HIS A 89 -0.40 0.16 -4.56
N LEU A 90 -1.30 0.67 -3.72
CA LEU A 90 -2.73 0.66 -4.04
C LEU A 90 -3.03 1.39 -5.36
N ALA A 91 -2.31 2.48 -5.66
CA ALA A 91 -2.42 3.15 -6.94
C ALA A 91 -2.09 2.22 -8.12
N CYS A 92 -1.02 1.43 -8.02
CA CYS A 92 -0.63 0.46 -9.05
C CYS A 92 -1.64 -0.69 -9.19
N GLU A 93 -2.17 -1.20 -8.09
CA GLU A 93 -3.19 -2.26 -8.09
C GLU A 93 -4.47 -1.81 -8.80
N VAL A 94 -4.96 -0.61 -8.49
CA VAL A 94 -6.11 0.00 -9.17
C VAL A 94 -5.83 0.24 -10.65
N ALA A 95 -4.60 0.63 -11.01
CA ALA A 95 -4.23 0.81 -12.42
C ALA A 95 -4.27 -0.50 -13.20
N ILE A 96 -3.82 -1.61 -12.60
CA ILE A 96 -3.92 -2.95 -13.20
C ILE A 96 -5.37 -3.39 -13.36
N GLU A 97 -6.20 -3.22 -12.34
CA GLU A 97 -7.63 -3.51 -12.42
C GLU A 97 -8.28 -2.77 -13.60
N ARG A 98 -8.04 -1.46 -13.72
CA ARG A 98 -8.58 -0.63 -14.82
C ARG A 98 -8.07 -1.06 -16.18
N SER A 99 -6.76 -1.33 -16.30
CA SER A 99 -6.15 -1.79 -17.54
C SER A 99 -6.74 -3.14 -18.02
N LEU A 100 -7.05 -4.04 -17.08
CA LEU A 100 -7.76 -5.28 -17.36
C LEU A 100 -9.21 -5.03 -17.80
N SER A 101 -9.96 -4.19 -17.09
CA SER A 101 -11.33 -3.82 -17.46
C SER A 101 -11.41 -3.23 -18.87
N ASP A 102 -10.51 -2.31 -19.20
CA ASP A 102 -10.44 -1.68 -20.53
C ASP A 102 -10.06 -2.70 -21.62
N SER A 103 -9.21 -3.66 -21.29
CA SER A 103 -8.81 -4.73 -22.22
C SER A 103 -9.95 -5.72 -22.46
N PHE A 104 -10.75 -6.06 -21.43
CA PHE A 104 -11.96 -6.86 -21.62
C PHE A 104 -12.99 -6.14 -22.47
N ALA A 105 -13.14 -4.83 -22.26
CA ALA A 105 -14.06 -4.02 -23.06
C ALA A 105 -13.65 -3.98 -24.53
N ARG A 106 -12.37 -3.70 -24.82
CA ARG A 106 -11.84 -3.70 -26.20
C ARG A 106 -11.95 -5.05 -26.89
N LYS A 107 -11.88 -6.15 -26.13
CA LYS A 107 -12.00 -7.52 -26.65
C LYS A 107 -13.45 -8.04 -26.68
N GLY A 108 -14.44 -7.26 -26.23
CA GLY A 108 -15.85 -7.65 -26.23
C GLY A 108 -16.21 -8.78 -25.24
N ILE A 109 -15.38 -8.98 -24.20
CA ILE A 109 -15.52 -10.09 -23.23
C ILE A 109 -15.89 -9.58 -21.83
N HIS A 110 -16.73 -8.54 -21.75
CA HIS A 110 -17.14 -7.89 -20.50
C HIS A 110 -17.60 -8.85 -19.40
N SER A 111 -18.28 -9.94 -19.76
CA SER A 111 -18.78 -10.96 -18.83
C SER A 111 -17.70 -11.72 -18.07
N PHE A 112 -16.44 -11.63 -18.50
CA PHE A 112 -15.31 -12.24 -17.79
C PHE A 112 -14.81 -11.41 -16.60
N ALA A 113 -15.14 -10.11 -16.52
CA ALA A 113 -14.69 -9.26 -15.43
C ALA A 113 -15.13 -9.80 -14.06
N ASP A 114 -16.42 -10.13 -13.93
CA ASP A 114 -17.00 -10.66 -12.67
C ASP A 114 -16.51 -12.08 -12.36
N ALA A 115 -16.29 -12.90 -13.38
CA ALA A 115 -15.75 -14.25 -13.22
C ALA A 115 -14.29 -14.22 -12.71
N VAL A 116 -13.50 -13.26 -13.18
CA VAL A 116 -12.09 -13.10 -12.83
C VAL A 116 -11.90 -12.45 -11.45
N ALA A 117 -12.78 -11.53 -11.07
CA ALA A 117 -12.76 -10.92 -9.74
C ALA A 117 -12.84 -11.96 -8.60
N ASN A 118 -13.50 -13.10 -8.85
CA ASN A 118 -13.58 -14.21 -7.89
C ASN A 118 -12.38 -15.17 -7.92
N ILE A 119 -11.47 -15.02 -8.88
CA ILE A 119 -10.31 -15.92 -9.08
C ILE A 119 -9.01 -15.27 -8.57
N LEU A 120 -8.92 -13.94 -8.60
CA LEU A 120 -7.74 -13.19 -8.18
C LEU A 120 -7.92 -12.67 -6.76
N ASP A 121 -6.95 -12.97 -5.89
CA ASP A 121 -6.88 -12.45 -4.52
C ASP A 121 -6.30 -11.01 -4.51
N GLY A 122 -6.89 -10.13 -5.32
CA GLY A 122 -6.44 -8.76 -5.57
C GLY A 122 -5.64 -8.59 -6.86
N TYR A 123 -5.18 -7.35 -7.09
CA TYR A 123 -4.57 -6.91 -8.36
C TYR A 123 -3.09 -6.57 -8.26
N ASN A 124 -2.39 -7.09 -7.24
CA ASN A 124 -0.95 -6.85 -7.07
C ASN A 124 -0.15 -7.57 -8.17
N PRO A 125 0.50 -6.87 -9.11
CA PRO A 125 1.26 -7.50 -10.19
C PRO A 125 2.56 -8.16 -9.71
N ALA A 126 3.01 -7.93 -8.47
CA ALA A 126 4.08 -8.73 -7.88
C ALA A 126 3.66 -10.20 -7.68
N ASN A 127 2.35 -10.47 -7.55
CA ASN A 127 1.82 -11.82 -7.55
C ASN A 127 1.90 -12.42 -8.96
N GLU A 128 2.56 -13.57 -9.09
CA GLU A 128 2.76 -14.25 -10.38
C GLU A 128 1.44 -14.59 -11.09
N LYS A 129 0.41 -15.03 -10.36
CA LYS A 129 -0.89 -15.35 -10.95
C LYS A 129 -1.55 -14.12 -11.57
N VAL A 130 -1.54 -13.00 -10.84
CA VAL A 130 -2.09 -11.71 -11.32
C VAL A 130 -1.31 -11.24 -12.54
N ARG A 131 0.02 -11.29 -12.48
CA ARG A 131 0.87 -10.84 -13.59
C ARG A 131 0.70 -11.68 -14.85
N ASN A 132 0.76 -13.01 -14.74
CA ASN A 132 0.60 -13.90 -15.89
C ASN A 132 -0.78 -13.72 -16.52
N PHE A 133 -1.80 -13.51 -15.70
CA PHE A 133 -3.13 -13.17 -16.18
C PHE A 133 -3.16 -11.83 -16.92
N TYR A 134 -2.58 -10.78 -16.32
CA TYR A 134 -2.44 -9.46 -16.92
C TYR A 134 -1.79 -9.55 -18.31
N THR A 135 -0.60 -10.13 -18.38
CA THR A 135 0.15 -10.33 -19.63
C THR A 135 -0.65 -11.14 -20.66
N SER A 136 -1.38 -12.17 -20.25
CA SER A 136 -2.24 -12.95 -21.17
C SER A 136 -3.38 -12.11 -21.77
N VAL A 137 -3.88 -11.13 -21.01
CA VAL A 137 -4.99 -10.28 -21.44
C VAL A 137 -4.51 -9.08 -22.24
N THR A 138 -3.43 -8.42 -21.83
CA THR A 138 -2.95 -7.16 -22.42
C THR A 138 -1.83 -7.36 -23.44
N GLY A 139 -1.08 -8.46 -23.35
CA GLY A 139 0.17 -8.67 -24.09
C GLY A 139 1.36 -7.91 -23.52
N ASP A 140 1.19 -7.20 -22.39
CA ASP A 140 2.24 -6.41 -21.76
C ASP A 140 3.09 -7.25 -20.79
N GLU A 141 4.39 -7.31 -21.08
CA GLU A 141 5.39 -8.08 -20.34
C GLU A 141 6.05 -7.19 -19.28
N LEU A 142 5.33 -6.97 -18.17
CA LEU A 142 5.79 -6.09 -17.07
C LEU A 142 7.19 -6.45 -16.52
N ARG A 143 7.60 -7.73 -16.61
CA ARG A 143 8.90 -8.19 -16.11
C ARG A 143 10.09 -7.66 -16.88
N GLU A 144 9.88 -7.36 -18.16
CA GLU A 144 10.93 -6.89 -19.06
C GLU A 144 11.07 -5.36 -18.99
N GLN A 145 10.23 -4.69 -18.20
CA GLN A 145 10.25 -3.24 -18.09
C GLN A 145 11.35 -2.74 -17.15
N PRO A 146 12.01 -1.61 -17.46
CA PRO A 146 13.13 -1.10 -16.64
C PRO A 146 12.81 -0.81 -15.17
N PHE A 147 11.53 -0.53 -14.86
CA PHE A 147 11.10 -0.25 -13.48
C PHE A 147 10.89 -1.51 -12.63
N TRP A 148 10.81 -2.69 -13.25
CA TRP A 148 10.27 -3.90 -12.64
C TRP A 148 10.98 -4.32 -11.35
N ASP A 149 12.31 -4.33 -11.36
CA ASP A 149 13.09 -4.72 -10.19
C ASP A 149 12.88 -3.77 -9.00
N ASN A 150 12.72 -2.47 -9.28
CA ASN A 150 12.42 -1.47 -8.25
C ASN A 150 11.01 -1.70 -7.69
N PHE A 151 10.06 -2.00 -8.56
CA PHE A 151 8.68 -2.31 -8.17
C PHE A 151 8.62 -3.55 -7.28
N ILE A 152 9.29 -4.65 -7.63
CA ILE A 152 9.31 -5.87 -6.81
C ILE A 152 9.95 -5.64 -5.43
N ARG A 153 11.07 -4.91 -5.36
CA ARG A 153 11.67 -4.56 -4.06
C ARG A 153 10.71 -3.76 -3.20
N SER A 154 10.00 -2.81 -3.81
CA SER A 154 8.99 -2.01 -3.11
C SER A 154 7.76 -2.84 -2.70
N ALA A 155 7.29 -3.77 -3.53
CA ALA A 155 6.16 -4.66 -3.20
C ALA A 155 6.49 -5.55 -1.99
N ASN A 156 7.71 -6.11 -1.95
CA ASN A 156 8.20 -6.85 -0.80
C ASN A 156 8.24 -6.00 0.48
N ARG A 157 8.62 -4.72 0.34
CA ARG A 157 8.60 -3.75 1.45
C ARG A 157 7.17 -3.53 1.95
N ARG A 158 6.21 -3.26 1.07
CA ARG A 158 4.77 -3.11 1.39
C ARG A 158 4.21 -4.35 2.09
N ASP A 159 4.53 -5.55 1.62
CA ASP A 159 4.07 -6.78 2.26
C ASP A 159 4.69 -6.98 3.65
N ASN A 160 5.96 -6.60 3.86
CA ASN A 160 6.58 -6.62 5.18
C ASN A 160 5.95 -5.58 6.12
N ILE A 161 5.54 -4.40 5.63
CA ILE A 161 4.80 -3.42 6.45
C ILE A 161 3.48 -4.04 6.92
N ILE A 162 2.67 -4.55 6.00
CA ILE A 162 1.32 -5.06 6.29
C ILE A 162 1.38 -6.31 7.17
N ARG A 163 2.26 -7.26 6.85
CA ARG A 163 2.27 -8.59 7.48
C ARG A 163 3.17 -8.69 8.70
N LYS A 164 4.20 -7.83 8.79
CA LYS A 164 5.25 -7.93 9.83
C LYS A 164 5.43 -6.64 10.62
N GLY A 165 4.65 -5.60 10.34
CA GLY A 165 4.78 -4.32 11.04
C GLY A 165 6.12 -3.62 10.78
N LEU A 166 6.75 -3.86 9.62
CA LEU A 166 8.00 -3.20 9.27
C LEU A 166 7.83 -1.67 9.30
N ILE A 167 8.69 -0.99 10.06
CA ILE A 167 8.82 0.46 10.01
C ILE A 167 9.70 0.80 8.81
N VAL A 168 9.24 1.68 7.95
CA VAL A 168 9.98 2.16 6.79
C VAL A 168 10.38 3.62 6.99
N GLY A 169 11.59 3.97 6.57
CA GLY A 169 12.06 5.35 6.60
C GLY A 169 11.59 6.15 5.39
N ARG A 170 11.89 7.45 5.38
CA ARG A 170 11.57 8.35 4.26
C ARG A 170 12.17 7.87 2.94
N ALA A 171 13.45 7.51 2.90
CA ALA A 171 14.12 7.06 1.67
C ALA A 171 13.43 5.84 1.05
N ASP A 172 12.99 4.89 1.89
CA ASP A 172 12.25 3.71 1.45
C ASP A 172 10.86 4.07 0.85
N ALA A 173 10.19 5.05 1.44
CA ALA A 173 8.92 5.56 0.93
C ALA A 173 9.10 6.35 -0.37
N GLU A 174 10.17 7.14 -0.50
CA GLU A 174 10.54 7.86 -1.73
C GLU A 174 10.81 6.89 -2.87
N ASP A 175 11.63 5.85 -2.62
CA ASP A 175 11.89 4.77 -3.59
C ASP A 175 10.60 4.08 -4.03
N THR A 176 9.68 3.88 -3.10
CA THR A 176 8.37 3.27 -3.41
C THR A 176 7.52 4.18 -4.28
N ILE A 177 7.40 5.47 -3.92
CA ILE A 177 6.65 6.45 -4.73
C ILE A 177 7.27 6.57 -6.12
N LYS A 178 8.60 6.52 -6.24
CA LYS A 178 9.28 6.50 -7.53
C LYS A 178 8.90 5.26 -8.33
N ALA A 179 9.04 4.06 -7.75
CA ALA A 179 8.70 2.82 -8.42
C ALA A 179 7.22 2.77 -8.87
N ALA A 180 6.31 3.27 -8.03
CA ALA A 180 4.89 3.41 -8.38
C ALA A 180 4.65 4.46 -9.47
N SER A 181 5.39 5.57 -9.45
CA SER A 181 5.32 6.59 -10.52
C SER A 181 5.78 6.03 -11.86
N ASP A 182 6.92 5.34 -11.89
CA ASP A 182 7.45 4.71 -13.10
C ASP A 182 6.48 3.64 -13.64
N PHE A 183 5.88 2.84 -12.74
CA PHE A 183 4.87 1.85 -13.09
C PHE A 183 3.61 2.48 -13.73
N LEU A 184 3.07 3.54 -13.12
CA LEU A 184 1.89 4.22 -13.66
C LEU A 184 2.19 4.91 -14.99
N ALA A 185 3.40 5.47 -15.16
CA ALA A 185 3.81 6.09 -16.41
C ALA A 185 3.76 5.08 -17.56
N HIS A 186 4.34 3.89 -17.36
CA HIS A 186 4.30 2.78 -18.33
C HIS A 186 2.87 2.40 -18.77
N LEU A 187 1.91 2.36 -17.84
CA LEU A 187 0.53 2.00 -18.17
C LEU A 187 -0.26 3.11 -18.90
N THR A 188 0.30 4.31 -19.00
CA THR A 188 -0.33 5.46 -19.66
C THR A 188 0.31 5.80 -21.01
N GLU A 189 1.37 5.11 -21.41
CA GLU A 189 1.98 5.16 -22.75
C GLU A 189 1.18 4.31 -23.76
#